data_AF-A0AB36RKQ9-F1
#
_entry.id   AF-A0AB36RKQ9-F1
#
_cell.length_a   1.000
_cell.length_b   1.000
_cell.length_c   1.000
_cell.angle_alpha   90.00
_cell.angle_beta   90.00
_cell.angle_gamma   90.00
#
_symmetry.space_group_name_H-M   'P 1'
#
loop_
_entity.id
_entity.type
_entity.pdbx_description
1 polymer ?
#
loop_
_entity_poly.entity_id
_entity_poly.type
_entity_poly.pdbx_seq_one_letter_code
_entity_poly.pdbx_strand_id
1 'polypeptide(L)'
;MHNGTEAGKSFDEAALKRRRTLLIVAGSIIVVILLAVAFVPLALGGLFGNGVKTEGIDESRLKAADTPLDGHWEVSSRPGPNGSSAGFTFFEILPGQEKVTSGSTEGVSGSADIEAGTLTAGEITVDMTNLTSDSDVRDSNVRRKILHTDQFPEATFRVTEPADVSQVPDDGSVAKVELTGEMTIHGETNTVTHEFDVARSGSSLIVAGDVPINRADYGVESPEFVAAKIDEQGEVNIRLNMHQ
;
A
#
# COMPACT_ATOMS: atom_id res chain seq x y z
N MET A 1 -69.31 -18.74 48.60
CA MET A 1 -68.98 -17.34 48.29
C MET A 1 -67.58 -17.06 48.79
N HIS A 2 -66.62 -16.50 48.08
CA HIS A 2 -66.31 -16.43 46.65
C HIS A 2 -64.79 -16.19 46.62
N ASN A 3 -64.10 -16.90 45.74
CA ASN A 3 -62.65 -16.87 45.55
C ASN A 3 -62.24 -15.57 44.83
N GLY A 4 -61.20 -14.85 45.25
CA GLY A 4 -60.76 -13.66 44.53
C GLY A 4 -59.76 -12.74 45.25
N THR A 5 -58.50 -13.17 45.45
CA THR A 5 -57.43 -12.23 45.87
C THR A 5 -56.01 -12.66 45.45
N GLU A 6 -55.84 -13.30 44.29
CA GLU A 6 -54.49 -13.58 43.73
C GLU A 6 -54.20 -12.84 42.41
N ALA A 7 -55.23 -12.42 41.67
CA ALA A 7 -55.05 -11.78 40.37
C ALA A 7 -54.31 -10.43 40.46
N GLY A 8 -54.62 -9.58 41.45
CA GLY A 8 -54.10 -8.20 41.53
C GLY A 8 -52.59 -8.07 41.75
N LYS A 9 -51.97 -8.98 42.51
CA LYS A 9 -50.51 -8.96 42.76
C LYS A 9 -49.70 -9.43 41.53
N SER A 10 -50.23 -10.41 40.81
CA SER A 10 -49.63 -10.92 39.57
C SER A 10 -49.58 -9.86 38.45
N PHE A 11 -50.63 -9.03 38.33
CA PHE A 11 -50.67 -7.95 37.34
C PHE A 11 -49.66 -6.83 37.63
N ASP A 12 -49.47 -6.49 38.91
CA ASP A 12 -48.57 -5.41 39.32
C ASP A 12 -47.08 -5.82 39.21
N GLU A 13 -46.76 -7.08 39.57
CA GLU A 13 -45.41 -7.63 39.35
C GLU A 13 -45.06 -7.77 37.86
N ALA A 14 -46.01 -8.21 37.03
CA ALA A 14 -45.80 -8.33 35.59
C ALA A 14 -45.56 -6.96 34.93
N ALA A 15 -46.29 -5.93 35.36
CA ALA A 15 -46.12 -4.56 34.88
C ALA A 15 -44.76 -3.97 35.31
N LEU A 16 -44.37 -4.18 36.58
CA LEU A 16 -43.08 -3.72 37.10
C LEU A 16 -41.89 -4.42 36.43
N LYS A 17 -42.00 -5.73 36.17
CA LYS A 17 -40.98 -6.52 35.47
C LYS A 17 -40.82 -6.06 34.02
N ARG A 18 -41.94 -5.81 33.31
CA ARG A 18 -41.91 -5.30 31.92
C ARG A 18 -41.28 -3.89 31.85
N ARG A 19 -41.58 -3.01 32.81
CA ARG A 19 -40.97 -1.66 32.90
C ARG A 19 -39.47 -1.73 33.21
N ARG A 20 -39.04 -2.63 34.11
CA ARG A 20 -37.60 -2.88 34.39
C ARG A 20 -36.87 -3.43 33.16
N THR A 21 -37.44 -4.41 32.46
CA THR A 21 -36.84 -4.94 31.23
C THR A 21 -36.71 -3.86 30.15
N LEU A 22 -37.73 -3.01 29.96
CA LEU A 22 -37.68 -1.91 29.00
C LEU A 22 -36.60 -0.88 29.35
N LEU A 23 -36.44 -0.53 30.64
CA LEU A 23 -35.38 0.39 31.08
C LEU A 23 -33.98 -0.20 30.92
N ILE A 24 -33.81 -1.49 31.18
CA ILE A 24 -32.53 -2.18 30.96
C ILE A 24 -32.19 -2.21 29.47
N VAL A 25 -33.13 -2.58 28.61
CA VAL A 25 -32.92 -2.61 27.15
C VAL A 25 -32.61 -1.22 26.61
N ALA A 26 -33.36 -0.19 27.02
CA ALA A 26 -33.10 1.19 26.61
C ALA A 26 -31.72 1.69 27.10
N GLY A 27 -31.34 1.38 28.34
CA GLY A 27 -30.01 1.70 28.88
C GLY A 27 -28.89 1.00 28.11
N SER A 28 -29.05 -0.28 27.79
CA SER A 28 -28.08 -1.04 27.00
C SER A 28 -27.91 -0.49 25.58
N ILE A 29 -29.01 -0.08 24.92
CA ILE A 29 -28.96 0.53 23.58
C ILE A 29 -28.20 1.86 23.63
N ILE A 30 -28.46 2.69 24.65
CA ILE A 30 -27.74 3.98 24.82
C ILE A 30 -26.24 3.73 25.07
N VAL A 31 -25.86 2.74 25.87
CA VAL A 31 -24.46 2.38 26.11
C VAL A 31 -23.78 1.88 24.84
N VAL A 32 -24.44 1.04 24.03
CA VAL A 32 -23.90 0.57 22.74
C VAL A 32 -23.73 1.72 21.76
N ILE A 33 -24.69 2.65 21.68
CA ILE A 33 -24.59 3.85 20.84
C ILE A 33 -23.45 4.76 21.33
N LEU A 34 -23.31 4.97 22.64
CA LEU A 34 -22.23 5.79 23.20
C LEU A 34 -20.85 5.13 23.00
N LEU A 35 -20.74 3.81 23.11
CA LEU A 35 -19.52 3.08 22.78
C LEU A 35 -19.20 3.18 21.28
N ALA A 36 -20.19 3.02 20.40
CA ALA A 36 -20.00 3.22 18.97
C ALA A 36 -19.56 4.66 18.65
N VAL A 37 -20.20 5.66 19.25
CA VAL A 37 -19.87 7.09 19.06
C VAL A 37 -18.55 7.49 19.73
N ALA A 38 -18.06 6.79 20.75
CA ALA A 38 -16.75 7.03 21.35
C ALA A 38 -15.61 6.33 20.57
N PHE A 39 -15.91 5.18 19.95
CA PHE A 39 -14.95 4.46 19.10
C PHE A 39 -14.88 4.99 17.67
N VAL A 40 -15.93 5.64 17.15
CA VAL A 40 -15.92 6.25 15.80
C VAL A 40 -14.88 7.39 15.68
N PRO A 41 -14.77 8.36 16.61
CA PRO A 41 -13.74 9.39 16.56
C PRO A 41 -12.32 8.84 16.73
N LEU A 42 -12.15 7.80 17.54
CA LEU A 42 -10.86 7.13 17.75
C LEU A 42 -10.43 6.26 16.55
N ALA A 43 -11.39 5.73 15.80
CA ALA A 43 -11.14 5.08 14.51
C ALA A 43 -10.88 6.09 13.38
N LEU A 44 -11.44 7.30 13.47
CA LEU A 44 -11.24 8.38 12.48
C LEU A 44 -9.92 9.13 12.63
N GLY A 45 -9.30 9.13 13.82
CA GLY A 45 -8.04 9.85 14.07
C GLY A 45 -6.84 9.43 13.20
N GLY A 46 -6.88 8.24 12.58
CA GLY A 46 -5.89 7.74 11.62
C GLY A 46 -6.44 7.55 10.19
N LEU A 47 -7.57 8.20 9.84
CA LEU A 47 -8.24 8.08 8.55
C LEU A 47 -8.08 9.31 7.63
N PHE A 48 -7.33 10.34 8.06
CA PHE A 48 -7.29 11.66 7.38
C PHE A 48 -6.00 12.00 6.62
N GLY A 49 -5.02 11.10 6.54
CA GLY A 49 -3.87 11.27 5.65
C GLY A 49 -4.01 10.44 4.37
N ASN A 50 -3.21 10.79 3.35
CA ASN A 50 -3.19 10.09 2.06
C ASN A 50 -2.29 8.84 2.09
N GLY A 51 -1.75 8.46 3.26
CA GLY A 51 -0.75 7.42 3.42
C GLY A 51 0.69 7.88 3.22
N VAL A 52 1.55 6.91 2.91
CA VAL A 52 2.98 7.13 2.68
C VAL A 52 3.31 6.64 1.27
N LYS A 53 3.30 7.56 0.29
CA LYS A 53 3.64 7.25 -1.10
C LYS A 53 5.15 7.16 -1.27
N THR A 54 5.62 6.22 -2.07
CA THR A 54 6.98 6.24 -2.62
C THR A 54 7.04 7.31 -3.70
N GLU A 55 7.67 8.43 -3.39
CA GLU A 55 7.87 9.52 -4.35
C GLU A 55 8.90 9.16 -5.44
N GLY A 56 8.86 9.86 -6.56
CA GLY A 56 9.86 9.78 -7.63
C GLY A 56 11.25 10.30 -7.22
N ILE A 57 12.09 10.57 -8.23
CA ILE A 57 13.45 11.08 -8.01
C ILE A 57 13.39 12.54 -7.53
N ASP A 58 13.99 12.84 -6.38
CA ASP A 58 14.28 14.21 -5.94
C ASP A 58 15.46 14.76 -6.76
N GLU A 59 15.15 15.41 -7.87
CA GLU A 59 16.11 16.00 -8.80
C GLU A 59 17.03 17.04 -8.15
N SER A 60 16.56 17.72 -7.09
CA SER A 60 17.35 18.73 -6.37
C SER A 60 18.57 18.15 -5.66
N ARG A 61 18.62 16.82 -5.53
CA ARG A 61 19.69 16.05 -4.89
C ARG A 61 20.64 15.39 -5.88
N LEU A 62 20.35 15.49 -7.18
CA LEU A 62 21.19 14.91 -8.22
C LEU A 62 22.45 15.76 -8.42
N LYS A 63 23.52 15.07 -8.80
CA LYS A 63 24.81 15.65 -9.17
C LYS A 63 25.38 14.83 -10.31
N ALA A 64 26.40 15.34 -10.99
CA ALA A 64 27.09 14.57 -12.02
C ALA A 64 27.59 13.22 -11.47
N ALA A 65 27.48 12.19 -12.30
CA ALA A 65 27.97 10.86 -12.03
C ALA A 65 29.51 10.84 -12.04
N ASP A 66 30.10 10.04 -11.17
CA ASP A 66 31.55 9.79 -11.12
C ASP A 66 31.89 8.33 -11.48
N THR A 67 30.87 7.54 -11.79
CA THR A 67 30.94 6.09 -12.03
C THR A 67 30.41 5.77 -13.44
N PRO A 68 31.02 4.82 -14.18
CA PRO A 68 30.51 4.37 -15.48
C PRO A 68 29.09 3.82 -15.40
N LEU A 69 28.36 3.84 -16.53
CA LEU A 69 27.02 3.25 -16.61
C LEU A 69 27.08 1.71 -16.58
N ASP A 70 28.00 1.13 -17.36
CA ASP A 70 28.19 -0.32 -17.45
C ASP A 70 28.71 -0.90 -16.13
N GLY A 71 28.17 -2.05 -15.74
CA GLY A 71 28.55 -2.77 -14.54
C GLY A 71 27.39 -3.53 -13.91
N HIS A 72 27.70 -4.19 -12.80
CA HIS A 72 26.71 -4.79 -11.91
C HIS A 72 26.26 -3.74 -10.90
N TRP A 73 24.95 -3.61 -10.71
CA TRP A 73 24.35 -2.64 -9.81
C TRP A 73 23.50 -3.37 -8.77
N GLU A 74 23.72 -3.10 -7.48
CA GLU A 74 22.96 -3.66 -6.38
C GLU A 74 22.09 -2.59 -5.72
N VAL A 75 20.85 -2.94 -5.36
CA VAL A 75 19.95 -2.06 -4.60
C VAL A 75 20.54 -1.77 -3.22
N SER A 76 20.66 -0.49 -2.89
CA SER A 76 21.07 0.00 -1.58
C SER A 76 19.88 0.04 -0.62
N SER A 77 20.05 -0.59 0.54
CA SER A 77 19.12 -0.48 1.68
C SER A 77 19.45 0.68 2.62
N ARG A 78 20.36 1.59 2.23
CA ARG A 78 20.77 2.71 3.08
C ARG A 78 19.70 3.82 3.07
N PRO A 79 19.23 4.26 4.24
CA PRO A 79 18.35 5.42 4.33
C PRO A 79 19.03 6.69 3.79
N GLY A 80 18.26 7.58 3.17
CA GLY A 80 18.76 8.86 2.70
C GLY A 80 17.90 9.49 1.60
N PRO A 81 18.31 10.66 1.09
CA PRO A 81 17.69 11.26 -0.10
C PRO A 81 17.73 10.27 -1.26
N ASN A 82 16.63 10.16 -2.00
CA ASN A 82 16.48 9.16 -3.06
C ASN A 82 16.79 7.73 -2.59
N GLY A 83 16.56 7.39 -1.32
CA GLY A 83 16.69 6.02 -0.81
C GLY A 83 15.66 5.08 -1.44
N SER A 84 16.00 3.79 -1.47
CA SER A 84 15.16 2.75 -2.07
C SER A 84 13.85 2.59 -1.30
N SER A 85 12.73 2.56 -2.02
CA SER A 85 11.41 2.36 -1.48
C SER A 85 10.48 1.84 -2.58
N ALA A 86 9.51 1.04 -2.18
CA ALA A 86 8.45 0.53 -3.05
C ALA A 86 7.11 0.61 -2.34
N GLY A 87 6.03 0.75 -3.08
CA GLY A 87 4.71 0.92 -2.49
C GLY A 87 3.59 0.86 -3.50
N PHE A 88 2.42 1.28 -3.05
CA PHE A 88 1.23 1.38 -3.87
C PHE A 88 0.50 2.70 -3.64
N THR A 89 -0.30 3.11 -4.61
CA THR A 89 -1.26 4.20 -4.50
C THR A 89 -2.57 3.81 -5.17
N PHE A 90 -3.68 3.86 -4.45
CA PHE A 90 -5.02 3.58 -4.96
C PHE A 90 -6.01 4.67 -4.59
N PHE A 91 -7.09 4.78 -5.36
CA PHE A 91 -8.20 5.69 -5.10
C PHE A 91 -9.33 4.97 -4.36
N GLU A 92 -9.87 5.60 -3.32
CA GLU A 92 -11.10 5.20 -2.64
C GLU A 92 -12.28 5.97 -3.23
N ILE A 93 -13.29 5.22 -3.69
CA ILE A 93 -14.54 5.74 -4.22
C ILE A 93 -15.52 5.90 -3.05
N LEU A 94 -15.62 7.11 -2.50
CA LEU A 94 -16.57 7.48 -1.46
C LEU A 94 -17.68 8.39 -2.04
N PRO A 95 -18.92 8.33 -1.52
CA PRO A 95 -19.96 9.27 -1.94
C PRO A 95 -19.55 10.74 -1.73
N GLY A 96 -19.23 11.42 -2.83
CA GLY A 96 -18.91 12.86 -2.85
C GLY A 96 -17.47 13.25 -2.49
N GLN A 97 -16.55 12.29 -2.34
CA GLN A 97 -15.12 12.55 -2.12
C GLN A 97 -14.26 11.49 -2.83
N GLU A 98 -13.21 11.95 -3.52
CA GLU A 98 -12.10 11.09 -3.94
C GLU A 98 -11.06 11.14 -2.83
N LYS A 99 -10.64 9.97 -2.35
CA LYS A 99 -9.56 9.86 -1.37
C LYS A 99 -8.45 8.98 -1.96
N VAL A 100 -7.20 9.37 -1.74
CA VAL A 100 -6.03 8.58 -2.13
C VAL A 100 -5.53 7.83 -0.91
N THR A 101 -5.19 6.57 -1.10
CA THR A 101 -4.59 5.72 -0.07
C THR A 101 -3.31 5.13 -0.63
N SER A 102 -2.20 5.40 0.06
CA SER A 102 -0.88 4.89 -0.27
C SER A 102 -0.22 4.20 0.91
N GLY A 103 0.72 3.30 0.61
CA GLY A 103 1.59 2.68 1.59
C GLY A 103 2.89 2.25 0.92
N SER A 104 3.98 2.22 1.69
CA SER A 104 5.31 1.93 1.20
C SER A 104 6.17 1.16 2.21
N THR A 105 7.24 0.57 1.69
CA THR A 105 8.28 -0.13 2.43
C THR A 105 9.64 0.33 1.92
N GLU A 106 10.65 0.30 2.79
CA GLU A 106 12.07 0.45 2.41
C GLU A 106 12.76 -0.91 2.23
N GLY A 107 12.05 -2.01 2.49
CA GLY A 107 12.52 -3.38 2.31
C GLY A 107 12.59 -3.76 0.83
N VAL A 108 13.53 -3.17 0.09
CA VAL A 108 13.75 -3.43 -1.33
C VAL A 108 15.16 -3.96 -1.53
N SER A 109 15.27 -5.01 -2.34
CA SER A 109 16.53 -5.65 -2.69
C SER A 109 16.53 -6.05 -4.17
N GLY A 110 17.69 -6.37 -4.72
CA GLY A 110 17.81 -6.77 -6.11
C GLY A 110 19.06 -6.25 -6.78
N SER A 111 19.17 -6.51 -8.07
CA SER A 111 20.31 -6.11 -8.88
C SER A 111 19.94 -5.88 -10.34
N ALA A 112 20.84 -5.24 -11.07
CA ALA A 112 20.77 -5.03 -12.50
C ALA A 112 22.17 -5.15 -13.13
N ASP A 113 22.24 -5.70 -14.34
CA ASP A 113 23.47 -5.84 -15.12
C ASP A 113 23.37 -5.00 -16.39
N ILE A 114 24.33 -4.10 -16.58
CA ILE A 114 24.41 -3.23 -17.75
C ILE A 114 25.73 -3.50 -18.48
N GLU A 115 25.63 -3.87 -19.77
CA GLU A 115 26.77 -4.15 -20.63
C GLU A 115 26.67 -3.34 -21.92
N ALA A 116 27.71 -2.55 -22.23
CA ALA A 116 27.78 -1.74 -23.45
C ALA A 116 26.54 -0.85 -23.66
N GLY A 117 26.04 -0.23 -22.58
CA GLY A 117 24.84 0.60 -22.61
C GLY A 117 23.52 -0.16 -22.75
N THR A 118 23.50 -1.47 -22.59
CA THR A 118 22.29 -2.31 -22.62
C THR A 118 22.04 -2.92 -21.25
N LEU A 119 20.84 -2.75 -20.69
CA LEU A 119 20.38 -3.52 -19.54
C LEU A 119 20.11 -4.96 -19.99
N THR A 120 20.92 -5.91 -19.52
CA THR A 120 20.85 -7.31 -19.95
C THR A 120 20.11 -8.20 -18.95
N ALA A 121 20.12 -7.83 -17.68
CA ALA A 121 19.38 -8.49 -16.61
C ALA A 121 18.99 -7.49 -15.53
N GLY A 122 17.87 -7.75 -14.85
CA GLY A 122 17.44 -6.98 -13.70
C GLY A 122 16.36 -7.71 -12.93
N GLU A 123 16.47 -7.77 -11.61
CA GLU A 123 15.49 -8.38 -10.72
C GLU A 123 15.41 -7.60 -9.42
N ILE A 124 14.19 -7.24 -9.04
CA ILE A 124 13.87 -6.49 -7.82
C ILE A 124 12.89 -7.31 -6.99
N THR A 125 13.17 -7.42 -5.70
CA THR A 125 12.30 -8.05 -4.70
C THR A 125 11.96 -7.05 -3.61
N VAL A 126 10.67 -6.94 -3.32
CA VAL A 126 10.10 -6.06 -2.30
C VAL A 126 9.52 -6.90 -1.18
N ASP A 127 10.01 -6.68 0.05
CA ASP A 127 9.44 -7.24 1.27
C ASP A 127 8.15 -6.50 1.65
N MET A 128 7.02 -7.16 1.42
CA MET A 128 5.69 -6.64 1.68
C MET A 128 5.27 -6.78 3.15
N THR A 129 6.01 -7.54 3.96
CA THR A 129 5.67 -7.77 5.38
C THR A 129 5.86 -6.52 6.24
N ASN A 130 6.68 -5.58 5.77
CA ASN A 130 6.99 -4.31 6.43
C ASN A 130 6.34 -3.09 5.74
N LEU A 131 5.34 -3.32 4.88
CA LEU A 131 4.58 -2.26 4.21
C LEU A 131 3.84 -1.39 5.23
N THR A 132 4.08 -0.08 5.23
CA THR A 132 3.50 0.87 6.19
C THR A 132 2.76 2.02 5.52
N SER A 133 1.90 2.68 6.28
CA SER A 133 1.20 3.89 5.88
C SER A 133 1.04 4.81 7.09
N ASP A 134 0.11 5.77 7.06
CA ASP A 134 -0.13 6.68 8.20
C ASP A 134 -1.00 6.06 9.31
N SER A 135 -1.35 4.77 9.22
CA SER A 135 -2.26 4.09 10.15
C SER A 135 -1.92 2.63 10.36
N ASP A 136 -1.48 2.28 11.57
CA ASP A 136 -1.17 0.90 11.98
C ASP A 136 -2.34 -0.08 11.77
N VAL A 137 -3.57 0.42 11.90
CA VAL A 137 -4.79 -0.37 11.66
C VAL A 137 -4.95 -0.64 10.17
N ARG A 138 -4.71 0.34 9.30
CA ARG A 138 -4.74 0.16 7.85
C ARG A 138 -3.66 -0.83 7.43
N ASP A 139 -2.44 -0.61 7.90
CA ASP A 139 -1.26 -1.44 7.70
C ASP A 139 -1.54 -2.91 8.01
N SER A 140 -2.07 -3.19 9.21
CA SER A 140 -2.43 -4.56 9.58
C SER A 140 -3.53 -5.16 8.71
N ASN A 141 -4.51 -4.37 8.24
CA ASN A 141 -5.58 -4.89 7.38
C ASN A 141 -5.07 -5.14 5.96
N VAL A 142 -4.28 -4.24 5.39
CA VAL A 142 -3.68 -4.39 4.06
C VAL A 142 -2.83 -5.66 4.02
N ARG A 143 -1.89 -5.81 4.96
CA ARG A 143 -1.01 -6.99 5.00
C ARG A 143 -1.76 -8.31 5.19
N ARG A 144 -2.73 -8.36 6.11
CA ARG A 144 -3.38 -9.63 6.50
C ARG A 144 -4.60 -10.01 5.67
N LYS A 145 -5.40 -9.03 5.24
CA LYS A 145 -6.72 -9.26 4.63
C LYS A 145 -6.78 -8.96 3.13
N ILE A 146 -5.79 -8.25 2.60
CA ILE A 146 -5.77 -7.83 1.20
C ILE A 146 -4.60 -8.51 0.48
N LEU A 147 -3.37 -8.21 0.91
CA LEU A 147 -2.15 -8.74 0.28
C LEU A 147 -1.71 -10.11 0.83
N HIS A 148 -2.31 -10.57 1.93
CA HIS A 148 -2.01 -11.87 2.54
C HIS A 148 -0.51 -12.15 2.68
N THR A 149 0.26 -11.21 3.24
CA THR A 149 1.74 -11.23 3.24
C THR A 149 2.34 -12.39 4.03
N ASP A 150 1.56 -13.06 4.89
CA ASP A 150 1.99 -14.30 5.53
C ASP A 150 2.11 -15.47 4.53
N GLN A 151 1.40 -15.40 3.39
CA GLN A 151 1.43 -16.36 2.29
C GLN A 151 2.23 -15.85 1.09
N PHE A 152 2.13 -14.55 0.80
CA PHE A 152 2.82 -13.87 -0.30
C PHE A 152 3.69 -12.72 0.26
N PRO A 153 4.81 -13.05 0.92
CA PRO A 153 5.62 -12.05 1.63
C PRO A 153 6.35 -11.08 0.70
N GLU A 154 6.51 -11.46 -0.56
CA GLU A 154 7.31 -10.72 -1.53
C GLU A 154 6.47 -10.33 -2.77
N ALA A 155 6.80 -9.18 -3.32
CA ALA A 155 6.45 -8.80 -4.69
C ALA A 155 7.75 -8.65 -5.50
N THR A 156 7.73 -9.02 -6.78
CA THR A 156 8.94 -9.01 -7.62
C THR A 156 8.70 -8.35 -8.97
N PHE A 157 9.78 -7.81 -9.54
CA PHE A 157 9.84 -7.40 -10.94
C PHE A 157 11.12 -7.94 -11.56
N ARG A 158 11.00 -8.64 -12.69
CA ARG A 158 12.14 -9.18 -13.43
C ARG A 158 12.10 -8.72 -14.87
N VAL A 159 13.19 -8.09 -15.33
CA VAL A 159 13.36 -7.69 -16.72
C VAL A 159 13.39 -8.94 -17.61
N THR A 160 12.58 -8.94 -18.67
CA THR A 160 12.48 -10.05 -19.62
C THR A 160 13.00 -9.70 -21.01
N GLU A 161 13.12 -8.40 -21.32
CA GLU A 161 13.65 -7.91 -22.59
C GLU A 161 14.83 -6.96 -22.34
N PRO A 162 15.94 -7.07 -23.10
CA PRO A 162 17.03 -6.12 -23.00
C PRO A 162 16.58 -4.70 -23.37
N ALA A 163 17.07 -3.69 -22.65
CA ALA A 163 16.71 -2.29 -22.89
C ALA A 163 17.96 -1.43 -23.15
N ASP A 164 17.88 -0.51 -24.12
CA ASP A 164 18.93 0.47 -24.37
C ASP A 164 18.89 1.57 -23.30
N VAL A 165 19.95 1.64 -22.50
CA VAL A 165 20.15 2.64 -21.44
C VAL A 165 21.32 3.57 -21.77
N SER A 166 21.92 3.47 -22.96
CA SER A 166 23.07 4.27 -23.39
C SER A 166 22.80 5.78 -23.40
N GLN A 167 21.52 6.16 -23.47
CA GLN A 167 21.09 7.55 -23.47
C GLN A 167 20.99 8.17 -22.07
N VAL A 168 21.20 7.40 -20.98
CA VAL A 168 21.15 7.92 -19.61
C VAL A 168 22.36 8.83 -19.35
N PRO A 169 22.17 10.16 -19.18
CA PRO A 169 23.26 11.12 -19.06
C PRO A 169 24.08 10.95 -17.77
N ASP A 170 25.33 11.38 -17.81
CA ASP A 170 26.21 11.44 -16.63
C ASP A 170 26.21 12.79 -15.91
N ASP A 171 25.45 13.77 -16.39
CA ASP A 171 25.39 15.12 -15.81
C ASP A 171 24.41 15.25 -14.63
N GLY A 172 23.71 14.16 -14.29
CA GLY A 172 22.70 14.12 -13.25
C GLY A 172 21.29 14.45 -13.72
N SER A 173 21.07 14.65 -15.03
CA SER A 173 19.72 14.77 -15.59
C SER A 173 18.99 13.42 -15.62
N VAL A 174 17.66 13.48 -15.50
CA VAL A 174 16.78 12.32 -15.59
C VAL A 174 16.53 12.00 -17.06
N ALA A 175 16.70 10.73 -17.42
CA ALA A 175 16.30 10.17 -18.70
C ALA A 175 15.16 9.17 -18.51
N LYS A 176 14.43 8.92 -19.61
CA LYS A 176 13.31 7.99 -19.65
C LYS A 176 13.74 6.71 -20.34
N VAL A 177 13.46 5.57 -19.72
CA VAL A 177 13.83 4.24 -20.21
C VAL A 177 12.61 3.34 -20.15
N GLU A 178 12.19 2.81 -21.29
CA GLU A 178 11.14 1.78 -21.35
C GLU A 178 11.71 0.42 -20.97
N LEU A 179 11.09 -0.24 -20.00
CA LEU A 179 11.44 -1.59 -19.55
C LEU A 179 10.25 -2.51 -19.71
N THR A 180 10.49 -3.71 -20.23
CA THR A 180 9.53 -4.83 -20.24
C THR A 180 9.99 -5.91 -19.27
N GLY A 181 9.07 -6.38 -18.43
CA GLY A 181 9.36 -7.41 -17.44
C GLY A 181 8.12 -8.15 -16.95
N GLU A 182 8.37 -9.17 -16.14
CA GLU A 182 7.35 -9.88 -15.37
C GLU A 182 7.25 -9.26 -13.98
N MET A 183 6.06 -8.78 -13.62
CA MET A 183 5.73 -8.31 -12.29
C MET A 183 4.90 -9.36 -11.57
N THR A 184 5.31 -9.74 -10.37
CA THR A 184 4.57 -10.66 -9.50
C THR A 184 4.09 -9.94 -8.25
N ILE A 185 2.79 -9.93 -8.03
CA ILE A 185 2.16 -9.36 -6.83
C ILE A 185 1.14 -10.38 -6.34
N HIS A 186 1.12 -10.64 -5.02
CA HIS A 186 0.16 -11.55 -4.40
C HIS A 186 0.16 -12.97 -5.04
N GLY A 187 1.32 -13.40 -5.54
CA GLY A 187 1.52 -14.72 -6.16
C GLY A 187 1.09 -14.82 -7.64
N GLU A 188 0.48 -13.77 -8.19
CA GLU A 188 0.08 -13.71 -9.59
C GLU A 188 1.11 -12.90 -10.40
N THR A 189 1.46 -13.40 -11.58
CA THR A 189 2.50 -12.82 -12.45
C THR A 189 1.89 -12.29 -13.75
N ASN A 190 2.19 -11.05 -14.09
CA ASN A 190 1.76 -10.41 -15.34
C ASN A 190 2.94 -9.71 -16.02
N THR A 191 2.94 -9.67 -17.36
CA THR A 191 3.91 -8.89 -18.13
C THR A 191 3.53 -7.40 -18.09
N VAL A 192 4.51 -6.55 -17.81
CA VAL A 192 4.36 -5.10 -17.80
C VAL A 192 5.45 -4.46 -18.65
N THR A 193 5.04 -3.47 -19.45
CA THR A 193 5.94 -2.55 -20.14
C THR A 193 5.64 -1.14 -19.63
N HIS A 194 6.66 -0.46 -19.11
CA HIS A 194 6.51 0.89 -18.54
C HIS A 194 7.77 1.73 -18.74
N GLU A 195 7.59 3.04 -18.84
CA GLU A 195 8.68 4.01 -18.93
C GLU A 195 9.08 4.47 -17.53
N PHE A 196 10.32 4.20 -17.14
CA PHE A 196 10.89 4.59 -15.86
C PHE A 196 11.80 5.81 -16.01
N ASP A 197 11.81 6.64 -14.98
CA ASP A 197 12.76 7.73 -14.84
C ASP A 197 14.08 7.17 -14.27
N VAL A 198 15.20 7.44 -14.95
CA VAL A 198 16.52 6.93 -14.61
C VAL A 198 17.51 8.07 -14.55
N ALA A 199 18.28 8.16 -13.47
CA ALA A 199 19.33 9.15 -13.29
C ALA A 199 20.60 8.55 -12.73
N ARG A 200 21.76 9.01 -13.20
CA ARG A 200 23.07 8.71 -12.60
C ARG A 200 23.48 9.87 -11.71
N SER A 201 23.86 9.60 -10.46
CA SER A 201 24.22 10.65 -9.51
C SER A 201 25.34 10.21 -8.57
N GLY A 202 26.52 10.82 -8.70
CA GLY A 202 27.74 10.31 -8.06
C GLY A 202 27.97 8.84 -8.44
N SER A 203 28.02 7.98 -7.43
CA SER A 203 28.20 6.54 -7.57
C SER A 203 26.88 5.74 -7.58
N SER A 204 25.74 6.43 -7.74
CA SER A 204 24.42 5.81 -7.72
C SER A 204 23.76 5.82 -9.09
N LEU A 205 23.03 4.74 -9.39
CA LEU A 205 22.02 4.67 -10.44
C LEU A 205 20.66 4.68 -9.74
N ILE A 206 19.82 5.67 -10.04
CA ILE A 206 18.52 5.85 -9.42
C ILE A 206 17.46 5.59 -10.46
N VAL A 207 16.50 4.72 -10.14
CA VAL A 207 15.37 4.37 -11.02
C VAL A 207 14.08 4.66 -10.27
N ALA A 208 13.10 5.31 -10.90
CA ALA A 208 11.78 5.52 -10.31
C ALA A 208 10.66 5.36 -11.33
N GLY A 209 9.46 5.04 -10.86
CA GLY A 209 8.28 4.94 -11.70
C GLY A 209 6.99 4.76 -10.92
N ASP A 210 5.90 5.20 -11.54
CA ASP A 210 4.53 5.02 -11.07
C ASP A 210 3.82 4.12 -12.09
N VAL A 211 3.93 2.80 -11.88
CA VAL A 211 3.46 1.78 -12.81
C VAL A 211 1.95 1.58 -12.65
N PRO A 212 1.12 1.93 -13.65
CA PRO A 212 -0.33 1.73 -13.55
C PRO A 212 -0.65 0.23 -13.54
N ILE A 213 -1.53 -0.18 -12.64
CA ILE A 213 -2.01 -1.56 -12.54
C ILE A 213 -3.52 -1.65 -12.33
N ASN A 214 -4.10 -2.78 -12.73
CA ASN A 214 -5.36 -3.25 -12.18
C ASN A 214 -5.08 -4.29 -11.09
N ARG A 215 -5.48 -4.01 -9.85
CA ARG A 215 -5.23 -4.94 -8.72
C ARG A 215 -5.92 -6.30 -8.89
N ALA A 216 -7.02 -6.36 -9.64
CA ALA A 216 -7.75 -7.60 -9.89
C ALA A 216 -6.94 -8.59 -10.75
N ASP A 217 -6.07 -8.09 -11.63
CA ASP A 217 -5.17 -8.92 -12.44
C ASP A 217 -4.13 -9.66 -11.59
N TYR A 218 -3.96 -9.24 -10.33
CA TYR A 218 -3.07 -9.84 -9.35
C TYR A 218 -3.82 -10.58 -8.23
N GLY A 219 -5.12 -10.83 -8.37
CA GLY A 219 -5.92 -11.51 -7.33
C GLY A 219 -6.13 -10.69 -6.06
N VAL A 220 -5.80 -9.39 -6.08
CA VAL A 220 -5.93 -8.50 -4.91
C VAL A 220 -7.33 -7.93 -4.85
N GLU A 221 -8.19 -8.57 -4.06
CA GLU A 221 -9.60 -8.22 -3.90
C GLU A 221 -9.87 -7.34 -2.66
N SER A 222 -10.91 -6.51 -2.75
CA SER A 222 -11.40 -5.75 -1.59
C SER A 222 -12.36 -6.61 -0.76
N PRO A 223 -12.29 -6.59 0.58
CA PRO A 223 -13.23 -7.34 1.40
C PRO A 223 -14.67 -6.85 1.20
N GLU A 224 -15.63 -7.77 1.05
CA GLU A 224 -17.04 -7.48 0.72
C GLU A 224 -17.78 -6.57 1.74
N PHE A 225 -17.27 -6.47 2.97
CA PHE A 225 -17.90 -5.72 4.06
C PHE A 225 -17.45 -4.26 4.18
N VAL A 226 -16.59 -3.77 3.28
CA VAL A 226 -16.07 -2.40 3.32
C VAL A 226 -17.04 -1.47 2.61
N ALA A 227 -17.56 -0.46 3.33
CA ALA A 227 -18.50 0.52 2.78
C ALA A 227 -17.87 1.46 1.73
N ALA A 228 -16.53 1.55 1.73
CA ALA A 228 -15.73 2.26 0.74
C ALA A 228 -15.29 1.29 -0.36
N LYS A 229 -15.59 1.59 -1.63
CA LYS A 229 -15.09 0.79 -2.75
C LYS A 229 -13.67 1.29 -3.09
N ILE A 230 -12.67 0.41 -3.06
CA ILE A 230 -11.33 0.72 -3.58
C ILE A 230 -11.38 0.55 -5.09
N ASP A 231 -10.89 1.53 -5.83
CA ASP A 231 -10.73 1.44 -7.27
C ASP A 231 -9.89 0.20 -7.62
N GLU A 232 -10.18 -0.38 -8.78
CA GLU A 232 -9.38 -1.45 -9.34
C GLU A 232 -8.09 -0.90 -9.93
N GLN A 233 -8.15 0.33 -10.45
CA GLN A 233 -6.99 1.03 -11.00
C GLN A 233 -6.21 1.75 -9.90
N GLY A 234 -4.90 1.58 -9.95
CA GLY A 234 -3.95 2.27 -9.09
C GLY A 234 -2.55 2.17 -9.65
N GLU A 235 -1.59 2.40 -8.78
CA GLU A 235 -0.18 2.46 -9.12
C GLU A 235 0.62 1.55 -8.19
N VAL A 236 1.63 0.89 -8.75
CA VAL A 236 2.82 0.45 -8.01
C VAL A 236 3.86 1.56 -8.13
N ASN A 237 4.28 2.12 -7.00
CA ASN A 237 5.24 3.21 -6.95
C ASN A 237 6.61 2.64 -6.55
N ILE A 238 7.66 2.92 -7.31
CA ILE A 238 9.00 2.40 -7.06
C ILE A 238 10.03 3.53 -7.13
N ARG A 239 11.01 3.49 -6.23
CA ARG A 239 12.26 4.24 -6.33
C ARG A 239 13.39 3.35 -5.83
N LEU A 240 14.41 3.15 -6.66
CA LEU A 240 15.57 2.33 -6.38
C LEU A 240 16.79 3.23 -6.34
N ASN A 241 17.64 3.06 -5.34
CA ASN A 241 18.99 3.60 -5.32
C ASN A 241 19.96 2.45 -5.44
N MET A 242 20.67 2.36 -6.55
CA MET A 242 21.57 1.25 -6.82
C MET A 242 23.01 1.74 -6.81
N HIS A 243 23.94 0.87 -6.44
CA HIS A 243 25.37 1.14 -6.42
C HIS A 243 26.13 -0.01 -7.09
N GLN A 244 27.28 0.30 -7.69
CA GLN A 244 28.20 -0.71 -8.22
C GLN A 244 29.11 -1.31 -7.14
#